data_AF-A0A5R2N2H1-F1
#
_entry.id   AF-A0A5R2N2H1-F1
#
_cell.length_a   1.000
_cell.length_b   1.000
_cell.length_c   1.000
_cell.angle_alpha   90.00
_cell.angle_beta   90.00
_cell.angle_gamma   90.00
#
_symmetry.space_group_name_H-M   'P 1'
#
loop_
_entity.id
_entity.type
_entity.pdbx_description
1 polymer ?
#
loop_
_entity_poly.entity_id
_entity_poly.type
_entity_poly.pdbx_seq_one_letter_code
_entity_poly.pdbx_strand_id
1 'polypeptide(L)'
;ARDTTELLLLADGRTVDVAGKKVVLATKGLPVERLKPGWFIQLLSVITDPNTAVILMLVGVYGIVFEFTSPGAVAPGVIGTICLVLGLYALDLLPINYTGLALMLLGVAFLIIEAFNPTVVLGVGGAAAFLLGAAMLLRVEGPGFALS
;
A
#
# COMPACT_ATOMS: atom_id res chain seq x y z
N ALA A 1 23.96 -5.17 -23.53
CA ALA A 1 25.01 -5.45 -22.53
C ALA A 1 24.44 -6.40 -21.48
N ARG A 2 25.23 -7.37 -21.03
CA ARG A 2 24.83 -8.47 -20.14
C ARG A 2 25.33 -8.29 -18.70
N ASP A 3 26.27 -7.37 -18.49
CA ASP A 3 26.78 -6.99 -17.15
C ASP A 3 27.13 -5.49 -17.09
N THR A 4 27.18 -4.96 -15.88
CA THR A 4 27.53 -3.59 -15.51
C THR A 4 28.88 -3.16 -16.10
N THR A 5 29.86 -4.06 -16.11
CA THR A 5 31.19 -3.81 -16.69
C THR A 5 31.13 -3.62 -18.20
N GLU A 6 30.30 -4.42 -18.88
CA GLU A 6 30.10 -4.33 -20.33
C GLU A 6 29.29 -3.07 -20.71
N LEU A 7 28.33 -2.68 -19.86
CA LEU A 7 27.61 -1.41 -20.00
C LEU A 7 28.55 -0.20 -19.92
N LEU A 8 29.48 -0.19 -18.96
CA LEU A 8 30.44 0.91 -18.79
C LEU A 8 31.42 1.02 -19.97
N LEU A 9 31.81 -0.12 -20.57
CA LEU A 9 32.62 -0.14 -21.79
C LEU A 9 31.85 0.36 -23.02
N LEU A 10 30.57 0.01 -23.16
CA LEU A 10 29.72 0.44 -24.28
C LEU A 10 29.22 1.89 -24.16
N ALA A 11 29.18 2.43 -22.94
CA ALA A 11 28.81 3.81 -22.66
C ALA A 11 29.99 4.79 -22.79
N ASP A 12 31.22 4.29 -22.78
CA ASP A 12 32.44 5.09 -22.90
C ASP A 12 32.49 5.82 -24.24
N GLY A 13 32.79 7.12 -24.21
CA GLY A 13 32.83 7.97 -25.40
C GLY A 13 31.48 8.47 -25.90
N ARG A 14 30.34 8.09 -25.29
CA ARG A 14 29.04 8.66 -25.65
C ARG A 14 28.89 10.06 -25.09
N THR A 15 28.34 10.96 -25.90
CA THR A 15 27.99 12.32 -25.47
C THR A 15 26.60 12.32 -24.85
N VAL A 16 26.48 12.76 -23.61
CA VAL A 16 25.20 12.91 -22.91
C VAL A 16 25.00 14.35 -22.47
N ASP A 17 23.75 14.78 -22.44
CA ASP A 17 23.38 16.09 -21.93
C ASP A 17 23.13 15.99 -20.42
N VAL A 18 23.97 16.67 -19.63
CA VAL A 18 23.82 16.76 -18.17
C VAL A 18 23.58 18.23 -17.83
N ALA A 19 22.35 18.53 -17.39
CA ALA A 19 21.93 19.89 -17.03
C ALA A 19 22.21 20.95 -18.11
N GLY A 20 21.99 20.61 -19.39
CA GLY A 20 22.17 21.51 -20.53
C GLY A 20 23.60 21.57 -21.07
N LYS A 21 24.53 20.75 -20.55
CA LYS A 21 25.92 20.65 -21.01
C LYS A 21 26.17 19.29 -21.64
N LYS A 22 26.67 19.30 -22.87
CA LYS A 22 27.16 18.08 -23.54
C LYS A 22 28.46 17.63 -22.89
N VAL A 23 28.40 16.53 -22.16
CA VAL A 23 29.56 15.90 -21.50
C VAL A 23 29.84 14.58 -22.20
N VAL A 24 31.11 14.33 -22.55
CA VAL A 24 31.55 13.02 -23.06
C VAL A 24 31.77 12.11 -21.86
N LEU A 25 31.09 10.97 -21.84
CA LEU A 25 31.23 9.97 -20.79
C LEU A 25 32.61 9.31 -20.88
N ALA A 26 33.39 9.42 -19.81
CA ALA A 26 34.62 8.66 -19.61
C ALA A 26 34.35 7.61 -18.52
N THR A 27 33.78 6.48 -18.93
CA THR A 27 33.30 5.42 -18.03
C THR A 27 34.25 4.22 -17.94
N LYS A 28 35.32 4.22 -18.73
CA LYS A 28 36.34 3.17 -18.74
C LYS A 28 37.10 3.08 -17.41
N GLY A 29 37.01 1.94 -16.74
CA GLY A 29 37.77 1.65 -15.51
C GLY A 29 37.28 2.35 -14.24
N LEU A 30 36.09 2.96 -14.26
CA LEU A 30 35.51 3.54 -13.06
C LEU A 30 35.12 2.45 -12.04
N PRO A 31 35.41 2.65 -10.74
CA PRO A 31 34.97 1.75 -9.70
C PRO A 31 33.45 1.81 -9.54
N VAL A 32 32.79 0.65 -9.55
CA VAL A 32 31.34 0.55 -9.34
C VAL A 32 31.04 0.54 -7.85
N GLU A 33 30.57 1.67 -7.33
CA GLU A 33 30.07 1.74 -5.96
C GLU A 33 28.60 1.34 -5.91
N ARG A 34 28.31 0.18 -5.32
CA ARG A 34 26.92 -0.25 -5.08
C ARG A 34 26.42 0.44 -3.81
N LEU A 35 25.59 1.46 -4.00
CA LEU A 35 24.81 2.04 -2.91
C LEU A 35 23.82 0.99 -2.40
N LYS A 36 24.09 0.42 -1.22
CA LYS A 36 23.12 -0.42 -0.53
C LYS A 36 22.02 0.49 0.02
N PRO A 37 20.74 0.21 -0.26
CA PRO A 37 19.65 0.95 0.36
C PRO A 37 19.77 0.80 1.88
N GLY A 38 19.67 1.93 2.61
CA GLY A 38 19.67 1.93 4.07
C GLY A 38 18.47 1.15 4.63
N TRP A 39 18.54 0.71 5.89
CA TRP A 39 17.50 -0.13 6.50
C TRP A 39 16.09 0.50 6.43
N PHE A 40 15.99 1.84 6.48
CA PHE A 40 14.74 2.57 6.31
C PHE A 40 14.19 2.47 4.88
N ILE A 41 15.05 2.50 3.87
CA ILE A 41 14.67 2.31 2.46
C ILE A 41 14.24 0.86 2.22
N GLN A 42 14.90 -0.11 2.88
CA GLN A 42 14.47 -1.51 2.84
C GLN A 42 13.12 -1.71 3.51
N LEU A 43 12.89 -1.11 4.69
CA LEU A 43 11.59 -1.12 5.36
C LEU A 43 10.50 -0.51 4.46
N LEU A 44 10.79 0.64 3.84
CA LEU A 44 9.86 1.29 2.91
C LEU A 44 9.57 0.39 1.70
N SER A 45 10.57 -0.29 1.14
CA SER A 45 10.37 -1.23 0.02
C SER A 45 9.50 -2.44 0.40
N VAL A 46 9.63 -2.93 1.64
CA VAL A 46 8.83 -4.04 2.17
C VAL A 46 7.38 -3.61 2.42
N ILE A 47 7.17 -2.40 2.94
CA ILE A 47 5.83 -1.82 3.15
C ILE A 47 5.17 -1.49 1.79
N THR A 48 5.95 -1.14 0.77
CA THR A 48 5.44 -0.83 -0.58
C THR A 48 5.04 -2.08 -1.38
N ASP A 49 5.34 -3.28 -0.88
CA ASP A 49 4.89 -4.52 -1.51
C ASP A 49 3.42 -4.82 -1.16
N PRO A 50 2.52 -4.91 -2.17
CA PRO A 50 1.09 -5.20 -1.93
C PRO A 50 0.86 -6.49 -1.15
N ASN A 51 1.71 -7.50 -1.33
CA ASN A 51 1.56 -8.78 -0.64
C ASN A 51 1.85 -8.63 0.86
N THR A 52 2.86 -7.82 1.21
CA THR A 52 3.17 -7.50 2.61
C THR A 52 2.05 -6.69 3.26
N ALA A 53 1.44 -5.76 2.52
CA ALA A 53 0.29 -4.98 2.99
C ALA A 53 -0.88 -5.87 3.42
N VAL A 54 -1.22 -6.87 2.61
CA VAL A 54 -2.30 -7.84 2.89
C VAL A 54 -1.98 -8.68 4.13
N ILE A 55 -0.72 -9.12 4.28
CA ILE A 55 -0.28 -9.87 5.47
C ILE A 55 -0.39 -9.01 6.74
N LEU A 56 0.06 -7.74 6.69
CA LEU A 56 -0.08 -6.80 7.81
C LEU A 56 -1.54 -6.57 8.18
N MET A 57 -2.41 -6.45 7.18
CA MET A 57 -3.85 -6.31 7.39
C MET A 57 -4.44 -7.53 8.09
N LEU A 58 -4.08 -8.74 7.65
CA LEU A 58 -4.50 -10.00 8.27
C LEU A 58 -4.07 -10.07 9.74
N VAL A 59 -2.79 -9.82 10.02
CA VAL A 59 -2.27 -9.77 11.39
C VAL A 59 -3.00 -8.70 12.21
N GLY A 60 -3.28 -7.55 11.60
CA GLY A 60 -4.02 -6.45 12.19
C GLY A 60 -5.42 -6.84 12.65
N VAL A 61 -6.21 -7.45 11.75
CA VAL A 61 -7.55 -7.96 12.05
C VAL A 61 -7.49 -9.03 13.13
N TYR A 62 -6.55 -9.99 13.05
CA TYR A 62 -6.41 -11.02 14.08
C TYR A 62 -6.03 -10.46 15.44
N GLY A 63 -5.20 -9.41 15.50
CA GLY A 63 -4.84 -8.73 16.75
C GLY A 63 -6.07 -8.11 17.43
N ILE A 64 -6.93 -7.45 16.65
CA ILE A 64 -8.20 -6.89 17.15
C ILE A 64 -9.16 -8.00 17.59
N VAL A 65 -9.33 -9.05 16.78
CA VAL A 65 -10.19 -10.20 17.15
C VAL A 65 -9.72 -10.86 18.45
N PHE A 66 -8.40 -10.94 18.66
CA PHE A 66 -7.82 -11.51 19.86
C PHE A 66 -8.10 -10.65 21.11
N GLU A 67 -8.05 -9.32 20.97
CA GLU A 67 -8.47 -8.40 22.04
C GLU A 67 -9.94 -8.60 22.44
N PHE A 68 -10.83 -8.79 21.46
CA PHE A 68 -12.26 -9.04 21.72
C PHE A 68 -12.52 -10.41 22.36
N THR A 69 -11.73 -11.43 22.04
CA THR A 69 -11.90 -12.79 22.57
C THR A 69 -11.19 -13.01 23.90
N SER A 70 -10.17 -12.22 24.22
CA SER A 70 -9.43 -12.27 25.49
C SER A 70 -9.46 -10.90 26.20
N PRO A 71 -10.54 -10.59 26.94
CA PRO A 71 -10.67 -9.33 27.66
C PRO A 71 -9.49 -9.13 28.64
N GLY A 72 -8.77 -8.02 28.51
CA GLY A 72 -7.63 -7.66 29.37
C GLY A 72 -6.25 -7.74 28.70
N ALA A 73 -6.16 -8.32 27.51
CA ALA A 73 -4.93 -8.28 26.70
C ALA A 73 -4.91 -7.03 25.80
N VAL A 74 -4.40 -5.91 26.31
CA VAL A 74 -4.29 -4.65 25.54
C VAL A 74 -3.21 -4.71 24.44
N ALA A 75 -2.15 -5.50 24.67
CA ALA A 75 -1.03 -5.64 23.75
C ALA A 75 -1.43 -6.06 22.31
N PRO A 76 -2.26 -7.11 22.09
CA PRO A 76 -2.68 -7.52 20.74
C PRO A 76 -3.56 -6.47 20.03
N GLY A 77 -4.36 -5.69 20.77
CA GLY A 77 -5.16 -4.60 20.21
C GLY A 77 -4.31 -3.47 19.63
N VAL A 78 -3.30 -3.03 20.38
CA VAL A 78 -2.36 -1.97 19.95
C VAL A 78 -1.54 -2.43 18.75
N ILE A 79 -0.99 -3.64 18.80
CA ILE A 79 -0.23 -4.23 17.69
C ILE A 79 -1.14 -4.37 16.46
N GLY A 80 -2.37 -4.86 16.65
CA GLY A 80 -3.33 -5.04 15.58
C GLY A 80 -3.69 -3.73 14.87
N THR A 81 -3.92 -2.68 15.66
CA THR A 81 -4.22 -1.33 15.15
C THR A 81 -3.05 -0.74 14.36
N ILE A 82 -1.82 -0.87 14.86
CA ILE A 82 -0.62 -0.40 14.15
C ILE A 82 -0.46 -1.15 12.82
N CYS A 83 -0.62 -2.47 12.82
CA CYS A 83 -0.54 -3.29 11.61
C CYS A 83 -1.64 -2.93 10.58
N LEU A 84 -2.86 -2.64 11.05
CA LEU A 84 -3.93 -2.16 10.17
C LEU A 84 -3.58 -0.82 9.53
N VAL A 85 -3.12 0.16 10.32
CA VAL A 85 -2.76 1.50 9.80
C VAL A 85 -1.63 1.39 8.77
N LEU A 86 -0.60 0.59 9.04
CA LEU A 86 0.50 0.36 8.10
C LEU A 86 0.06 -0.37 6.83
N GLY A 87 -0.80 -1.39 6.96
CA GLY A 87 -1.38 -2.10 5.81
C GLY A 87 -2.25 -1.20 4.94
N LEU A 88 -3.09 -0.36 5.57
CA LEU A 88 -3.89 0.66 4.89
C LEU A 88 -3.03 1.66 4.11
N TYR A 89 -1.97 2.17 4.73
CA TYR A 89 -1.03 3.10 4.07
C TYR A 89 -0.35 2.46 2.85
N ALA A 90 0.06 1.20 2.95
CA ALA A 90 0.63 0.46 1.83
C ALA A 90 -0.37 0.27 0.68
N LEU A 91 -1.65 0.07 1.01
CA LEU A 91 -2.72 -0.07 0.02
C LEU A 91 -3.04 1.22 -0.73
N ASP A 92 -2.75 2.40 -0.19
CA ASP A 92 -2.92 3.70 -0.87
C ASP A 92 -1.97 3.94 -2.03
N LEU A 93 -0.82 3.25 -2.00
CA LEU A 93 0.13 3.26 -3.10
C LEU A 93 -0.45 2.50 -4.31
N LEU A 94 -1.38 1.57 -4.07
CA LEU A 94 -2.31 1.11 -5.09
C LEU A 94 -3.42 2.17 -5.15
N PRO A 95 -3.84 2.66 -6.31
CA PRO A 95 -4.78 3.78 -6.46
C PRO A 95 -6.20 3.43 -5.92
N ILE A 96 -6.33 3.32 -4.60
CA ILE A 96 -7.49 2.84 -3.85
C ILE A 96 -8.07 4.02 -3.10
N ASN A 97 -9.40 4.15 -3.10
CA ASN A 97 -10.06 5.20 -2.33
C ASN A 97 -10.25 4.77 -0.86
N TYR A 98 -9.52 5.39 0.07
CA TYR A 98 -9.66 5.15 1.50
C TYR A 98 -11.06 5.42 2.05
N THR A 99 -11.77 6.42 1.51
CA THR A 99 -13.16 6.67 1.91
C THR A 99 -14.02 5.47 1.57
N GLY A 100 -13.79 4.85 0.40
CA GLY A 100 -14.45 3.61 0.00
C GLY A 100 -14.13 2.44 0.94
N LEU A 101 -12.85 2.25 1.27
CA LEU A 101 -12.42 1.19 2.20
C LEU A 101 -12.98 1.37 3.61
N ALA A 102 -12.95 2.58 4.17
CA ALA A 102 -13.52 2.87 5.48
C ALA A 102 -15.04 2.62 5.51
N LEU A 103 -15.76 3.05 4.47
CA LEU A 103 -17.21 2.81 4.33
C LEU A 103 -17.52 1.30 4.21
N MET A 104 -16.69 0.57 3.48
CA MET A 104 -16.81 -0.88 3.31
C MET A 104 -16.64 -1.60 4.66
N LEU A 105 -15.58 -1.29 5.41
CA LEU A 105 -15.33 -1.87 6.73
C LEU A 105 -16.44 -1.53 7.73
N LEU A 106 -16.92 -0.28 7.72
CA LEU A 106 -18.06 0.13 8.55
C LEU A 106 -19.33 -0.65 8.19
N GLY A 107 -19.60 -0.83 6.90
CA GLY A 107 -20.71 -1.64 6.42
C GLY A 107 -20.64 -3.09 6.90
N VAL A 108 -19.45 -3.71 6.83
CA VAL A 108 -19.20 -5.05 7.39
C VAL A 108 -19.48 -5.08 8.89
N ALA A 109 -19.00 -4.09 9.65
CA ALA A 109 -19.24 -4.02 11.09
C ALA A 109 -20.73 -3.95 11.43
N PHE A 110 -21.51 -3.13 10.70
CA PHE A 110 -22.97 -3.06 10.88
C PHE A 110 -23.68 -4.36 10.52
N LEU A 111 -23.26 -5.04 9.45
CA LEU A 111 -23.80 -6.36 9.08
C LEU A 111 -23.48 -7.43 10.14
N ILE A 112 -22.28 -7.40 10.74
CA ILE A 112 -21.93 -8.29 11.86
C ILE A 112 -22.82 -8.00 13.06
N ILE A 113 -22.99 -6.73 13.45
CA ILE A 113 -23.84 -6.35 14.58
C ILE A 113 -25.30 -6.78 14.35
N GLU A 114 -25.82 -6.55 13.14
CA GLU A 114 -27.16 -6.98 12.73
C GLU A 114 -27.33 -8.51 12.82
N ALA A 115 -26.30 -9.30 12.50
CA ALA A 115 -26.35 -10.76 12.59
C ALA A 115 -26.53 -11.27 14.04
N PHE A 116 -26.01 -10.53 15.03
CA PHE A 116 -26.22 -10.84 16.45
C PHE A 116 -27.50 -10.19 17.01
N ASN A 117 -27.90 -9.02 16.51
CA ASN A 117 -29.06 -8.26 16.96
C ASN A 117 -29.88 -7.74 15.76
N PRO A 118 -30.80 -8.57 15.21
CA PRO A 118 -31.54 -8.23 14.01
C PRO A 118 -32.44 -7.00 14.24
N THR A 119 -32.14 -5.90 13.54
CA THR A 119 -32.79 -4.59 13.68
C THR A 119 -33.33 -4.05 12.35
N VAL A 120 -33.04 -4.71 11.22
CA VAL A 120 -33.34 -4.36 9.82
C VAL A 120 -32.69 -3.04 9.35
N VAL A 121 -32.67 -2.01 10.19
CA VAL A 121 -32.08 -0.70 9.90
C VAL A 121 -30.56 -0.77 9.77
N LEU A 122 -29.88 -1.45 10.71
CA LEU A 122 -28.44 -1.66 10.65
C LEU A 122 -28.06 -2.58 9.48
N GLY A 123 -28.89 -3.58 9.18
CA GLY A 123 -28.73 -4.46 8.02
C GLY A 123 -28.78 -3.71 6.68
N VAL A 124 -29.81 -2.89 6.45
CA VAL A 124 -29.96 -2.12 5.20
C VAL A 124 -28.88 -1.03 5.12
N GLY A 125 -28.61 -0.31 6.20
CA GLY A 125 -27.56 0.70 6.26
C GLY A 125 -26.17 0.12 6.05
N GLY A 126 -25.88 -1.04 6.66
CA GLY A 126 -24.63 -1.77 6.51
C GLY A 126 -24.42 -2.30 5.09
N ALA A 127 -25.45 -2.88 4.48
CA ALA A 127 -25.41 -3.32 3.09
C ALA A 127 -25.18 -2.14 2.12
N ALA A 128 -25.87 -1.02 2.31
CA ALA A 128 -25.69 0.17 1.48
C ALA A 128 -24.28 0.76 1.63
N ALA A 129 -23.79 0.90 2.87
CA ALA A 129 -22.43 1.38 3.15
C ALA A 129 -21.36 0.45 2.56
N PHE A 130 -21.56 -0.87 2.64
CA PHE A 130 -20.66 -1.86 2.04
C PHE A 130 -20.60 -1.73 0.52
N LEU A 131 -21.76 -1.66 -0.14
CA LEU A 131 -21.85 -1.56 -1.60
C LEU A 131 -21.25 -0.24 -2.12
N LEU A 132 -21.58 0.88 -1.48
CA LEU A 132 -21.03 2.19 -1.83
C LEU A 132 -19.51 2.24 -1.58
N GLY A 133 -19.06 1.66 -0.47
CA GLY A 133 -17.66 1.53 -0.14
C GLY A 133 -16.88 0.73 -1.17
N ALA A 134 -17.38 -0.46 -1.52
CA ALA A 134 -16.78 -1.33 -2.53
C ALA A 134 -16.74 -0.67 -3.92
N ALA A 135 -17.80 0.06 -4.31
CA ALA A 135 -17.85 0.80 -5.57
C ALA A 135 -16.87 1.97 -5.62
N MET A 136 -16.64 2.66 -4.50
CA MET A 136 -15.64 3.74 -4.40
C MET A 136 -14.21 3.23 -4.32
N LEU A 137 -13.99 2.08 -3.67
CA LEU A 137 -12.68 1.48 -3.41
C LEU A 137 -11.93 1.19 -4.71
N LEU A 138 -12.61 0.60 -5.69
CA LEU A 138 -12.13 0.51 -7.05
C LEU A 138 -12.30 1.90 -7.68
N ARG A 139 -11.20 2.63 -7.91
CA ARG A 139 -11.23 3.91 -8.62
C ARG A 139 -12.02 3.75 -9.92
N VAL A 140 -13.28 4.19 -9.93
CA VAL A 140 -14.03 4.42 -11.17
C VAL A 140 -13.49 5.73 -11.74
N GLU A 141 -12.23 5.72 -12.19
CA GLU A 141 -11.78 6.64 -13.23
C GLU A 141 -12.44 6.14 -14.53
N GLY A 142 -13.74 6.39 -14.65
CA GLY A 142 -14.38 6.40 -15.95
C GLY A 142 -13.63 7.42 -16.81
N PRO A 143 -13.20 7.06 -18.02
CA PRO A 143 -12.39 7.92 -18.90
C PRO A 143 -13.21 9.11 -19.46
N GLY A 144 -13.68 10.02 -18.60
CA GLY A 144 -14.56 11.12 -18.99
C GLY A 144 -14.76 12.28 -18.00
N PHE A 145 -14.10 12.30 -16.82
CA PHE A 145 -14.23 13.41 -15.86
C PHE A 145 -12.92 14.16 -15.58
N ALA A 146 -12.00 14.17 -16.54
CA ALA A 146 -11.05 15.27 -16.68
C ALA A 146 -11.73 16.37 -17.50
N LEU A 147 -12.64 17.12 -16.88
CA LEU A 147 -13.06 18.40 -17.46
C LEU A 147 -11.90 19.39 -17.29
N SER A 148 -11.62 20.05 -18.41
CA SER A 148 -10.53 21.00 -18.68
C SER A 148 -10.30 22.05 -17.61
#